data_AF-A0A7Y5L4C9-F1
#
_entry.id   AF-A0A7Y5L4C9-F1
#
_cell.length_a   1.000
_cell.length_b   1.000
_cell.length_c   1.000
_cell.angle_alpha   90.00
_cell.angle_beta   90.00
_cell.angle_gamma   90.00
#
_symmetry.space_group_name_H-M   'P 1'
#
loop_
_entity.id
_entity.type
_entity.pdbx_description
1 polymer ?
#
loop_
_entity_poly.entity_id
_entity_poly.type
_entity_poly.pdbx_seq_one_letter_code
_entity_poly.pdbx_strand_id
1 'polypeptide(L)'
;SKTYYEATIKSIEKISIPEFNEELITANTSYKSIAEWEEAVMAYHNDLADQKLKEAFYREADELLLEKNQFTVPHAPVHNYAYQLADDELKRAKERNQKLQLSRDRIAHLYEPYAERSLKLFMIRDAIIKKENITLTDEKIQEKAEKDAKMYNMPVEQLVEYHKANSVSALTNEIFYDFLYNGNNIMKIDPEEYAKKREEKDNRLAAEDAKKMEEHHHEHDHDHEHHHHDHE
;
A
#
# COMPACT_ATOMS: atom_id res chain seq x y z
N SER A 1 5.86 32.03 15.08
CA SER A 1 7.14 32.67 15.48
C SER A 1 8.12 32.52 14.34
N LYS A 2 8.92 33.54 14.02
CA LYS A 2 10.04 33.37 13.08
C LYS A 2 11.25 32.86 13.85
N THR A 3 11.73 31.68 13.49
CA THR A 3 12.96 31.10 14.05
C THR A 3 14.14 31.56 13.20
N TYR A 4 15.14 32.15 13.83
CA TYR A 4 16.39 32.55 13.18
C TYR A 4 17.48 31.58 13.61
N TYR A 5 18.24 31.08 12.63
CA TYR A 5 19.39 30.20 12.86
C TYR A 5 20.65 30.99 12.58
N GLU A 6 21.60 30.93 13.51
CA GLU A 6 22.94 31.46 13.34
C GLU A 6 23.91 30.28 13.30
N ALA A 7 24.72 30.21 12.25
CA ALA A 7 25.70 29.15 12.05
C ALA A 7 27.06 29.76 11.73
N THR A 8 28.11 29.22 12.35
CA THR A 8 29.50 29.56 12.07
C THR A 8 30.13 28.44 11.25
N ILE A 9 30.64 28.78 10.06
CA ILE A 9 31.37 27.82 9.21
C ILE A 9 32.72 27.54 9.85
N LYS A 10 32.95 26.29 10.27
CA LYS A 10 34.21 25.85 10.89
C LYS A 10 35.26 25.45 9.84
N SER A 11 34.84 24.79 8.78
CA SER A 11 35.70 24.39 7.67
C SER A 11 34.89 24.29 6.37
N ILE A 12 35.59 24.38 5.25
CA ILE A 12 35.08 24.04 3.93
C ILE A 12 36.07 23.04 3.35
N GLU A 13 35.60 21.83 3.10
CA GLU A 13 36.42 20.73 2.60
C GLU A 13 35.91 20.26 1.25
N LYS A 14 36.85 19.85 0.39
CA LYS A 14 36.51 19.28 -0.92
C LYS A 14 36.28 17.78 -0.76
N ILE A 15 35.11 17.30 -1.19
CA ILE A 15 34.84 15.87 -1.32
C ILE A 15 35.73 15.32 -2.44
N SER A 16 36.57 14.34 -2.12
CA SER A 16 37.36 13.57 -3.08
C SER A 16 36.77 12.17 -3.21
N ILE A 17 36.35 11.80 -4.41
CA ILE A 17 35.83 10.45 -4.69
C ILE A 17 37.03 9.51 -4.79
N PRO A 18 37.10 8.43 -4.00
CA PRO A 18 38.18 7.45 -4.10
C PRO A 18 38.10 6.69 -5.43
N GLU A 19 39.22 6.10 -5.85
CA GLU A 19 39.24 5.22 -7.02
C GLU A 19 38.41 3.95 -6.74
N PHE A 20 37.63 3.51 -7.72
CA PHE A 20 36.83 2.30 -7.62
C PHE A 20 37.72 1.06 -7.83
N ASN A 21 38.14 0.44 -6.73
CA ASN A 21 39.05 -0.71 -6.72
C ASN A 21 38.69 -1.72 -5.60
N GLU A 22 39.43 -2.84 -5.56
CA GLU A 22 39.19 -3.92 -4.58
C GLU A 22 39.39 -3.49 -3.13
N GLU A 23 40.34 -2.57 -2.88
CA GLU A 23 40.59 -2.03 -1.54
C GLU A 23 39.39 -1.23 -1.04
N LEU A 24 38.76 -0.43 -1.91
CA LEU A 24 37.56 0.33 -1.58
C LEU A 24 36.41 -0.60 -1.17
N ILE A 25 36.17 -1.68 -1.92
CA ILE A 25 35.09 -2.64 -1.65
C ILE A 25 35.33 -3.37 -0.33
N THR A 26 36.52 -3.94 -0.16
CA THR A 26 36.86 -4.74 1.03
C THR A 26 36.93 -3.90 2.31
N ALA A 27 37.27 -2.61 2.22
CA ALA A 27 37.31 -1.70 3.36
C ALA A 27 35.93 -1.19 3.82
N ASN A 28 34.93 -1.18 2.94
CA ASN A 28 33.62 -0.54 3.21
C ASN A 28 32.43 -1.51 3.15
N THR A 29 32.65 -2.77 2.75
CA THR A 29 31.58 -3.76 2.58
C THR A 29 32.01 -5.12 3.14
N SER A 30 31.07 -6.07 3.21
CA SER A 30 31.36 -7.46 3.57
C SER A 30 31.88 -8.32 2.40
N TYR A 31 31.91 -7.76 1.18
CA TYR A 31 32.29 -8.49 -0.03
C TYR A 31 33.80 -8.49 -0.22
N LYS A 32 34.31 -9.57 -0.83
CA LYS A 32 35.75 -9.81 -0.97
C LYS A 32 36.29 -9.38 -2.33
N SER A 33 35.40 -9.07 -3.28
CA SER A 33 35.78 -8.62 -4.61
C SER A 33 34.76 -7.66 -5.21
N ILE A 34 35.17 -6.86 -6.20
CA ILE A 34 34.28 -6.06 -7.04
C ILE A 34 33.21 -6.96 -7.68
N ALA A 35 33.61 -8.12 -8.21
CA ALA A 35 32.66 -9.04 -8.85
C ALA A 35 31.56 -9.53 -7.90
N GLU A 36 31.92 -9.90 -6.67
CA GLU A 36 30.95 -10.32 -5.64
C GLU A 36 30.03 -9.16 -5.23
N TRP A 37 30.57 -7.94 -5.12
CA TRP A 37 29.77 -6.75 -4.82
C TRP A 37 28.83 -6.40 -5.98
N GLU A 38 29.30 -6.43 -7.23
CA GLU A 38 28.47 -6.18 -8.42
C GLU A 38 27.34 -7.19 -8.54
N GLU A 39 27.61 -8.48 -8.31
CA GLU A 39 26.58 -9.53 -8.30
C GLU A 39 25.51 -9.25 -7.24
N ALA A 40 25.93 -8.89 -6.02
CA ALA A 40 25.00 -8.57 -4.95
C ALA A 40 24.18 -7.30 -5.21
N VAL A 41 24.80 -6.26 -5.78
CA VAL A 41 24.13 -5.01 -6.18
C VAL A 41 23.09 -5.30 -7.27
N MET A 42 23.45 -6.10 -8.29
CA MET A 42 22.51 -6.52 -9.32
C MET A 42 21.35 -7.33 -8.74
N ALA A 43 21.63 -8.29 -7.86
CA ALA A 43 20.59 -9.08 -7.20
C ALA A 43 19.62 -8.20 -6.38
N TYR A 44 20.16 -7.24 -5.63
CA TYR A 44 19.36 -6.28 -4.87
C TYR A 44 18.46 -5.43 -5.77
N HIS A 45 18.99 -4.90 -6.86
CA HIS A 45 18.21 -4.08 -7.79
C HIS A 45 17.15 -4.88 -8.54
N ASN A 46 17.44 -6.15 -8.88
CA ASN A 46 16.47 -7.04 -9.49
C ASN A 46 15.32 -7.35 -8.53
N ASP A 47 15.60 -7.70 -7.27
CA ASP A 47 14.54 -7.93 -6.26
C ASP A 47 13.69 -6.68 -6.04
N LEU A 48 14.31 -5.49 -5.97
CA LEU A 48 13.59 -4.23 -5.86
C LEU A 48 12.72 -3.95 -7.09
N ALA A 49 13.20 -4.28 -8.30
CA ALA A 49 12.44 -4.12 -9.52
C ALA A 49 11.25 -5.09 -9.58
N ASP A 50 11.45 -6.35 -9.21
CA ASP A 50 10.40 -7.38 -9.17
C ASP A 50 9.30 -7.01 -8.17
N GLN A 51 9.67 -6.50 -6.99
CA GLN A 51 8.71 -6.01 -6.00
C GLN A 51 7.88 -4.83 -6.55
N LYS A 52 8.52 -3.84 -7.17
CA LYS A 52 7.82 -2.70 -7.80
C LYS A 52 6.87 -3.15 -8.92
N LEU A 53 7.30 -4.10 -9.74
CA LEU A 53 6.47 -4.65 -10.81
C LEU A 53 5.25 -5.39 -10.25
N LYS A 54 5.43 -6.17 -9.19
CA LYS A 54 4.34 -6.87 -8.49
C LYS A 54 3.32 -5.88 -7.92
N GLU A 55 3.79 -4.85 -7.22
CA GLU A 55 2.92 -3.79 -6.67
C GLU A 55 2.16 -3.04 -7.77
N ALA A 56 2.84 -2.70 -8.87
CA ALA A 56 2.21 -2.05 -10.01
C ALA A 56 1.15 -2.95 -10.65
N PHE A 57 1.44 -4.23 -10.84
CA PHE A 57 0.49 -5.21 -11.36
C PHE A 57 -0.74 -5.33 -10.44
N TYR A 58 -0.54 -5.47 -9.13
CA TYR A 58 -1.64 -5.61 -8.16
C TYR A 58 -2.57 -4.40 -8.21
N ARG A 59 -1.98 -3.20 -8.24
CA ARG A 59 -2.73 -1.95 -8.37
C ARG A 59 -3.52 -1.89 -9.66
N GLU A 60 -2.92 -2.20 -10.81
CA GLU A 60 -3.67 -2.18 -12.08
C GLU A 60 -4.78 -3.24 -12.12
N ALA A 61 -4.52 -4.43 -11.59
CA ALA A 61 -5.52 -5.48 -11.48
C ALA A 61 -6.70 -5.00 -10.63
N ASP A 62 -6.46 -4.41 -9.46
CA ASP A 62 -7.50 -3.86 -8.59
C ASP A 62 -8.29 -2.74 -9.28
N GLU A 63 -7.62 -1.82 -9.99
CA GLU A 63 -8.31 -0.77 -10.75
C GLU A 63 -9.23 -1.36 -11.83
N LEU A 64 -8.74 -2.35 -12.59
CA LEU A 64 -9.53 -2.98 -13.63
C LEU A 64 -10.71 -3.76 -13.05
N LEU A 65 -10.51 -4.45 -11.93
CA LEU A 65 -11.59 -5.13 -11.22
C LEU A 65 -12.67 -4.15 -10.79
N LEU A 66 -12.30 -3.01 -10.21
CA LEU A 66 -13.27 -1.97 -9.84
C LEU A 66 -13.97 -1.35 -11.04
N GLU A 67 -13.23 -1.02 -12.11
CA GLU A 67 -13.79 -0.44 -13.33
C GLU A 67 -14.84 -1.37 -13.97
N LYS A 68 -14.53 -2.67 -14.06
CA LYS A 68 -15.39 -3.66 -14.71
C LYS A 68 -16.54 -4.16 -13.84
N ASN A 69 -16.54 -3.88 -12.54
CA ASN A 69 -17.56 -4.35 -11.60
C ASN A 69 -18.15 -3.18 -10.82
N GLN A 70 -19.12 -2.48 -11.43
CA GLN A 70 -19.81 -1.36 -10.82
C GLN A 70 -20.95 -1.83 -9.92
N PHE A 71 -20.83 -1.61 -8.61
CA PHE A 71 -21.88 -1.82 -7.62
C PHE A 71 -21.69 -0.90 -6.42
N THR A 72 -22.73 -0.80 -5.59
CA THR A 72 -22.74 -0.02 -4.35
C THR A 72 -22.64 -0.93 -3.14
N VAL A 73 -21.73 -0.62 -2.22
CA VAL A 73 -21.66 -1.33 -0.93
C VAL A 73 -22.68 -0.69 0.02
N PRO A 74 -23.42 -1.47 0.82
CA PRO A 74 -24.32 -0.89 1.81
C PRO A 74 -23.58 0.05 2.78
N HIS A 75 -24.22 1.17 3.15
CA HIS A 75 -23.61 2.21 3.98
C HIS A 75 -23.09 1.69 5.33
N ALA A 76 -23.85 0.85 6.03
CA ALA A 76 -23.49 0.39 7.37
C ALA A 76 -22.13 -0.34 7.44
N PRO A 77 -21.81 -1.32 6.57
CA PRO A 77 -20.46 -1.88 6.45
C PRO A 77 -19.37 -0.85 6.18
N VAL A 78 -19.60 0.11 5.29
CA VAL A 78 -18.62 1.16 4.94
C VAL A 78 -18.31 2.01 6.16
N HIS A 79 -19.36 2.53 6.81
CA HIS A 79 -19.26 3.32 8.01
C HIS A 79 -18.54 2.57 9.13
N ASN A 80 -18.94 1.33 9.42
CA ASN A 80 -18.30 0.52 10.47
C ASN A 80 -16.81 0.31 10.19
N TYR A 81 -16.44 0.03 8.94
CA TYR A 81 -15.05 -0.16 8.57
C TYR A 81 -14.24 1.15 8.64
N ALA A 82 -14.81 2.27 8.20
CA ALA A 82 -14.19 3.59 8.32
C ALA A 82 -13.91 3.96 9.78
N TYR A 83 -14.82 3.63 10.70
CA TYR A 83 -14.64 3.83 12.12
C TYR A 83 -13.58 2.93 12.75
N GLN A 84 -13.46 1.68 12.29
CA GLN A 84 -12.35 0.81 12.69
C GLN A 84 -10.99 1.38 12.24
N LEU A 85 -10.91 1.88 11.00
CA LEU A 85 -9.71 2.55 10.50
C LEU A 85 -9.34 3.80 11.31
N ALA A 86 -10.35 4.57 11.72
CA ALA A 86 -10.15 5.73 12.60
C ALA A 86 -9.62 5.33 13.99
N ASP A 87 -10.16 4.26 14.59
CA ASP A 87 -9.69 3.74 15.87
C ASP A 87 -8.24 3.27 15.79
N ASP A 88 -7.87 2.58 14.71
CA ASP A 88 -6.51 2.13 14.47
C ASP A 88 -5.54 3.30 14.28
N GLU A 89 -5.95 4.37 13.60
CA GLU A 89 -5.14 5.57 13.42
C GLU A 89 -4.93 6.32 14.74
N LEU A 90 -5.98 6.47 15.55
CA LEU A 90 -5.89 7.04 16.90
C LEU A 90 -4.95 6.21 17.79
N LYS A 91 -5.02 4.89 17.71
CA LYS A 91 -4.14 3.98 18.45
C LYS A 91 -2.69 4.16 18.03
N ARG A 92 -2.39 4.15 16.72
CA ARG A 92 -1.03 4.37 16.18
C ARG A 92 -0.47 5.73 16.59
N ALA A 93 -1.28 6.78 16.53
CA ALA A 93 -0.85 8.12 16.95
C ALA A 93 -0.48 8.15 18.43
N LYS A 94 -1.28 7.49 19.29
CA LYS A 94 -0.96 7.35 20.71
C LYS A 94 0.35 6.61 20.95
N GLU A 95 0.58 5.50 20.24
CA GLU A 95 1.83 4.71 20.32
C GLU A 95 3.06 5.53 19.90
N ARG A 96 2.88 6.45 18.94
CA ARG A 96 3.93 7.38 18.47
C ARG A 96 4.07 8.66 19.31
N ASN A 97 3.31 8.80 20.40
CA ASN A 97 3.19 10.04 21.18
C ASN A 97 2.83 11.26 20.31
N GLN A 98 2.06 11.04 19.25
CA GLN A 98 1.56 12.07 18.35
C GLN A 98 0.14 12.46 18.75
N LYS A 99 -0.11 13.77 18.89
CA LYS A 99 -1.46 14.29 19.16
C LYS A 99 -2.17 14.58 17.85
N LEU A 100 -3.17 13.78 17.50
CA LEU A 100 -4.08 14.09 16.40
C LEU A 100 -5.01 15.24 16.82
N GLN A 101 -5.20 16.21 15.93
CA GLN A 101 -6.08 17.36 16.15
C GLN A 101 -7.52 17.13 15.64
N LEU A 102 -7.78 15.96 15.03
CA LEU A 102 -9.07 15.59 14.46
C LEU A 102 -9.83 14.67 15.43
N SER A 103 -11.16 14.80 15.46
CA SER A 103 -12.02 13.86 16.18
C SER A 103 -12.07 12.51 15.46
N ARG A 104 -12.45 11.45 16.19
CA ARG A 104 -12.70 10.12 15.62
C ARG A 104 -13.66 10.18 14.42
N ASP A 105 -14.76 10.91 14.55
CA ASP A 105 -15.76 11.03 13.48
C ASP A 105 -15.19 11.73 12.25
N ARG A 106 -14.38 12.78 12.44
CA ARG A 106 -13.70 13.45 11.32
C ARG A 106 -12.69 12.55 10.64
N ILE A 107 -11.96 11.74 11.40
CA ILE A 107 -11.02 10.75 10.83
C ILE A 107 -11.80 9.66 10.07
N ALA A 108 -12.90 9.15 10.64
CA ALA A 108 -13.73 8.13 10.01
C ALA A 108 -14.31 8.64 8.68
N HIS A 109 -14.87 9.85 8.65
CA HIS A 109 -15.38 10.46 7.42
C HIS A 109 -14.29 10.59 6.33
N LEU A 110 -13.06 10.94 6.70
CA LEU A 110 -11.92 10.96 5.75
C LEU A 110 -11.58 9.55 5.22
N TYR A 111 -11.86 8.49 5.98
CA TYR A 111 -11.65 7.11 5.56
C TYR A 111 -12.83 6.49 4.80
N GLU A 112 -14.02 7.09 4.79
CA GLU A 112 -15.20 6.51 4.12
C GLU A 112 -14.97 6.14 2.65
N PRO A 113 -14.37 7.00 1.79
CA PRO A 113 -14.10 6.63 0.40
C PRO A 113 -13.15 5.44 0.26
N TYR A 114 -12.12 5.40 1.12
CA TYR A 114 -11.17 4.30 1.16
C TYR A 114 -11.83 3.01 1.66
N ALA A 115 -12.69 3.11 2.68
CA ALA A 115 -13.42 1.98 3.24
C ALA A 115 -14.38 1.37 2.21
N GLU A 116 -15.13 2.21 1.50
CA GLU A 116 -16.02 1.77 0.42
C GLU A 116 -15.25 1.05 -0.68
N ARG A 117 -14.17 1.68 -1.17
CA ARG A 117 -13.31 1.09 -2.22
C ARG A 117 -12.71 -0.25 -1.78
N SER A 118 -12.23 -0.33 -0.54
CA SER A 118 -11.64 -1.55 0.02
C SER A 118 -12.66 -2.68 0.14
N LEU A 119 -13.88 -2.37 0.59
CA LEU A 119 -14.96 -3.35 0.66
C LEU A 119 -15.40 -3.82 -0.73
N LYS A 120 -15.45 -2.93 -1.73
CA LYS A 120 -15.72 -3.32 -3.12
C LYS A 120 -14.69 -4.33 -3.62
N LEU A 121 -13.41 -4.02 -3.47
CA LEU A 121 -12.32 -4.93 -3.85
C LEU A 121 -12.39 -6.26 -3.11
N PHE A 122 -12.65 -6.22 -1.80
CA PHE A 122 -12.81 -7.42 -0.99
C PHE A 122 -13.93 -8.33 -1.53
N MET A 123 -15.11 -7.76 -1.82
CA MET A 123 -16.26 -8.53 -2.32
C MET A 123 -16.01 -9.10 -3.73
N ILE A 124 -15.38 -8.34 -4.62
CA ILE A 124 -15.01 -8.83 -5.96
C ILE A 124 -14.00 -9.98 -5.84
N ARG A 125 -12.94 -9.79 -5.03
CA ARG A 125 -11.90 -10.80 -4.82
C ARG A 125 -12.48 -12.08 -4.22
N ASP A 126 -13.28 -11.96 -3.16
CA ASP A 126 -13.94 -13.09 -2.51
C ASP A 126 -14.86 -13.86 -3.48
N ALA A 127 -15.60 -13.15 -4.33
CA ALA A 127 -16.44 -13.78 -5.35
C ALA A 127 -15.61 -14.55 -6.39
N ILE A 128 -14.49 -14.00 -6.86
CA ILE A 128 -13.59 -14.68 -7.82
C ILE A 128 -12.92 -15.89 -7.16
N ILE A 129 -12.37 -15.74 -5.95
CA ILE A 129 -11.74 -16.83 -5.19
C ILE A 129 -12.70 -18.01 -5.06
N LYS A 130 -13.96 -17.75 -4.68
CA LYS A 130 -14.99 -18.79 -4.57
C LYS A 130 -15.35 -19.41 -5.91
N LYS A 131 -15.52 -18.59 -6.95
CA LYS A 131 -15.94 -19.05 -8.28
C LYS A 131 -14.88 -19.90 -8.96
N GLU A 132 -13.62 -19.51 -8.85
CA GLU A 132 -12.47 -20.17 -9.50
C GLU A 132 -11.81 -21.20 -8.57
N ASN A 133 -12.38 -21.43 -7.37
CA ASN A 133 -11.90 -22.38 -6.37
C ASN A 133 -10.42 -22.18 -5.98
N ILE A 134 -10.02 -20.93 -5.85
CA ILE A 134 -8.66 -20.55 -5.46
C ILE A 134 -8.45 -20.95 -4.00
N THR A 135 -7.49 -21.85 -3.76
CA THR A 135 -7.27 -22.44 -2.44
C THR A 135 -5.80 -22.33 -2.06
N LEU A 136 -5.54 -21.94 -0.80
CA LEU A 136 -4.21 -22.01 -0.22
C LEU A 136 -3.83 -23.47 0.05
N THR A 137 -2.73 -23.93 -0.54
CA THR A 137 -2.21 -25.29 -0.33
C THR A 137 -1.16 -25.32 0.77
N ASP A 138 -1.02 -26.47 1.44
CA ASP A 138 0.07 -26.70 2.39
C ASP A 138 1.44 -26.56 1.73
N GLU A 139 1.56 -26.93 0.45
CA GLU A 139 2.78 -26.74 -0.35
C GLU A 139 3.17 -25.27 -0.46
N LYS A 140 2.20 -24.36 -0.67
CA LYS A 140 2.49 -22.93 -0.75
C LYS A 140 2.91 -22.36 0.61
N ILE A 141 2.33 -22.85 1.70
CA ILE A 141 2.73 -22.49 3.07
C ILE A 141 4.16 -22.98 3.33
N GLN A 142 4.49 -24.22 2.93
CA GLN A 142 5.81 -24.80 3.06
C GLN A 142 6.85 -24.01 2.25
N GLU A 143 6.56 -23.68 0.99
CA GLU A 143 7.44 -22.86 0.14
C GLU A 143 7.77 -21.51 0.80
N LYS A 144 6.73 -20.83 1.33
CA LYS A 144 6.92 -19.55 2.02
C LYS A 144 7.75 -19.72 3.30
N ALA A 145 7.47 -20.75 4.10
CA ALA A 145 8.21 -21.04 5.32
C ALA A 145 9.69 -21.34 5.04
N GLU A 146 10.00 -22.09 3.97
CA GLU A 146 11.38 -22.37 3.56
C GLU A 146 12.14 -21.13 3.10
N LYS A 147 11.46 -20.23 2.38
CA LYS A 147 12.05 -18.95 1.97
C LYS A 147 12.37 -18.09 3.20
N ASP A 148 11.43 -17.98 4.13
CA ASP A 148 11.59 -17.16 5.34
C ASP A 148 12.59 -17.80 6.32
N ALA A 149 12.67 -19.13 6.37
CA ALA A 149 13.66 -19.87 7.16
C ALA A 149 15.09 -19.54 6.73
N LYS A 150 15.34 -19.49 5.42
CA LYS A 150 16.65 -19.10 4.86
C LYS A 150 16.96 -17.64 5.16
N MET A 151 15.97 -16.75 5.05
CA MET A 151 16.15 -15.31 5.23
C MET A 151 16.42 -14.95 6.70
N TYR A 152 15.68 -15.56 7.63
CA TYR A 152 15.74 -15.24 9.06
C TYR A 152 16.56 -16.25 9.88
N ASN A 153 17.13 -17.26 9.24
CA ASN A 153 17.86 -18.36 9.87
C ASN A 153 17.05 -19.03 11.00
N MET A 154 15.80 -19.40 10.68
CA MET A 154 14.83 -19.99 11.61
C MET A 154 14.42 -21.41 11.18
N PRO A 155 13.96 -22.27 12.11
CA PRO A 155 13.42 -23.59 11.76
C PRO A 155 12.18 -23.49 10.89
N VAL A 156 12.11 -24.28 9.82
CA VAL A 156 10.99 -24.27 8.86
C VAL A 156 9.69 -24.64 9.55
N GLU A 157 9.69 -25.63 10.44
CA GLU A 157 8.50 -26.13 11.13
C GLU A 157 7.83 -25.04 11.97
N GLN A 158 8.62 -24.16 12.59
CA GLN A 158 8.07 -23.02 13.36
C GLN A 158 7.41 -21.99 12.45
N LEU A 159 7.99 -21.75 11.26
CA LEU A 159 7.45 -20.80 10.28
C LEU A 159 6.20 -21.33 9.58
N VAL A 160 6.09 -22.64 9.34
CA VAL A 160 4.86 -23.28 8.84
C VAL A 160 3.69 -22.99 9.77
N GLU A 161 3.85 -23.25 11.07
CA GLU A 161 2.79 -23.02 12.05
C GLU A 161 2.47 -21.52 12.21
N TYR A 162 3.50 -20.67 12.13
CA TYR A 162 3.31 -19.22 12.10
C TYR A 162 2.45 -18.78 10.91
N HIS A 163 2.76 -19.25 9.69
CA HIS A 163 2.02 -18.86 8.49
C HIS A 163 0.60 -19.40 8.46
N LYS A 164 0.36 -20.63 8.95
CA LYS A 164 -1.00 -21.18 9.12
C LYS A 164 -1.86 -20.33 10.04
N ALA A 165 -1.28 -19.74 11.08
CA ALA A 165 -2.04 -18.91 12.02
C ALA A 165 -2.16 -17.44 11.57
N ASN A 166 -1.16 -16.89 10.88
CA ASN A 166 -1.06 -15.44 10.70
C ASN A 166 -1.04 -14.97 9.23
N SER A 167 -0.76 -15.85 8.27
CA SER A 167 -0.48 -15.44 6.89
C SER A 167 -1.49 -15.98 5.86
N VAL A 168 -2.51 -16.72 6.29
CA VAL A 168 -3.50 -17.34 5.39
C VAL A 168 -4.12 -16.32 4.43
N SER A 169 -4.59 -15.18 4.93
CA SER A 169 -5.19 -14.13 4.09
C SER A 169 -4.18 -13.54 3.10
N ALA A 170 -2.96 -13.24 3.55
CA ALA A 170 -1.91 -12.68 2.70
C ALA A 170 -1.48 -13.65 1.58
N LEU A 171 -1.29 -14.92 1.92
CA LEU A 171 -0.93 -15.97 0.96
C LEU A 171 -2.08 -16.25 -0.02
N THR A 172 -3.32 -16.23 0.45
CA THR A 172 -4.49 -16.38 -0.43
C THR A 172 -4.57 -15.21 -1.41
N ASN A 173 -4.30 -13.98 -0.97
CA ASN A 173 -4.24 -12.82 -1.86
C ASN A 173 -3.11 -12.94 -2.88
N GLU A 174 -1.93 -13.45 -2.48
CA GLU A 174 -0.82 -13.71 -3.41
C GLU A 174 -1.23 -14.71 -4.50
N ILE A 175 -1.82 -15.85 -4.12
CA ILE A 175 -2.31 -16.84 -5.08
C ILE A 175 -3.39 -16.24 -6.00
N PHE A 176 -4.27 -15.40 -5.46
CA PHE A 176 -5.27 -14.69 -6.26
C PHE A 176 -4.63 -13.83 -7.35
N TYR A 177 -3.61 -13.05 -7.02
CA TYR A 177 -2.92 -12.24 -8.04
C TYR A 177 -2.09 -13.09 -9.00
N ASP A 178 -1.47 -14.18 -8.54
CA ASP A 178 -0.78 -15.13 -9.42
C ASP A 178 -1.77 -15.77 -10.42
N PHE A 179 -2.98 -16.10 -9.98
CA PHE A 179 -4.06 -16.56 -10.85
C PHE A 179 -4.42 -15.50 -11.90
N LEU A 180 -4.58 -14.24 -11.50
CA LEU A 180 -4.85 -13.15 -12.45
C LEU A 180 -3.67 -12.96 -13.42
N TYR A 181 -2.44 -13.05 -12.95
CA TYR A 181 -1.24 -12.85 -13.78
C TYR A 181 -1.12 -13.97 -14.83
N ASN A 182 -1.25 -15.23 -14.41
CA ASN A 182 -1.07 -16.40 -15.26
C ASN A 182 -2.28 -16.64 -16.19
N GLY A 183 -3.47 -16.22 -15.78
CA GLY A 183 -4.71 -16.39 -16.54
C GLY A 183 -4.98 -15.31 -17.59
N ASN A 184 -4.14 -14.27 -17.69
CA ASN A 184 -4.39 -13.13 -18.56
C ASN A 184 -3.18 -12.78 -19.44
N ASN A 185 -3.44 -12.02 -20.51
CA ASN A 185 -2.38 -11.50 -21.37
C ASN A 185 -1.79 -10.22 -20.75
N ILE A 186 -0.57 -10.31 -20.24
CA ILE A 186 0.12 -9.18 -19.60
C ILE A 186 0.86 -8.35 -20.65
N MET A 187 0.36 -7.15 -20.91
CA MET A 187 1.01 -6.19 -21.80
C MET A 187 2.19 -5.52 -21.08
N LYS A 188 3.40 -5.67 -21.62
CA LYS A 188 4.58 -4.96 -21.13
C LYS A 188 4.58 -3.54 -21.66
N ILE A 189 4.79 -2.59 -20.77
CA ILE A 189 4.84 -1.15 -21.07
C ILE A 189 6.16 -0.62 -20.54
N ASP A 190 6.73 0.36 -21.22
CA ASP A 190 7.90 1.09 -20.72
C ASP A 190 7.59 1.77 -19.37
N PRO A 191 8.50 1.72 -18.36
CA PRO A 191 8.25 2.31 -17.05
C PRO A 191 7.95 3.81 -17.07
N GLU A 192 8.59 4.59 -17.94
CA GLU A 192 8.34 6.03 -18.05
C GLU A 192 6.97 6.30 -18.68
N GLU A 193 6.60 5.51 -19.68
CA GLU A 193 5.27 5.58 -20.30
C GLU A 193 4.17 5.20 -19.28
N TYR A 194 4.40 4.14 -18.49
CA TYR A 194 3.50 3.76 -17.41
C TYR A 194 3.34 4.88 -16.39
N ALA A 195 4.45 5.49 -15.94
CA ALA A 195 4.41 6.58 -14.96
C ALA A 195 3.58 7.78 -15.46
N LYS A 196 3.76 8.20 -16.72
CA LYS A 196 2.98 9.28 -17.33
C LYS A 196 1.48 8.96 -17.38
N LYS A 197 1.12 7.78 -17.89
CA LYS A 197 -0.30 7.35 -17.95
C LYS A 197 -0.95 7.28 -16.56
N ARG A 198 -0.17 6.91 -15.54
CA ARG A 198 -0.64 6.88 -14.16
C ARG A 198 -0.87 8.27 -13.59
N GLU A 199 0.08 9.17 -13.77
CA GLU A 199 -0.08 10.56 -13.32
C GLU A 199 -1.33 11.20 -13.95
N GLU A 200 -1.55 11.00 -15.25
CA GLU A 200 -2.76 11.46 -15.94
C GLU A 200 -4.05 10.86 -15.36
N LYS A 201 -4.05 9.56 -15.07
CA LYS A 201 -5.20 8.85 -14.48
C LYS A 201 -5.49 9.34 -13.06
N ASP A 202 -4.47 9.47 -12.22
CA ASP A 202 -4.61 9.89 -10.83
C ASP A 202 -5.09 11.34 -10.75
N ASN A 203 -4.58 12.22 -11.60
CA ASN A 203 -5.06 13.60 -11.72
C ASN A 203 -6.53 13.68 -12.16
N ARG A 204 -6.96 12.79 -13.07
CA ARG A 204 -8.37 12.71 -13.48
C ARG A 204 -9.27 12.25 -12.34
N LEU A 205 -8.89 11.19 -11.62
CA LEU A 205 -9.66 10.66 -10.49
C LEU A 205 -9.77 11.70 -9.36
N ALA A 206 -8.67 12.37 -9.02
CA ALA A 206 -8.69 13.44 -8.02
C ALA A 206 -9.63 14.60 -8.41
N ALA A 207 -9.68 14.96 -9.69
CA ALA A 207 -10.59 15.99 -10.19
C ALA A 207 -12.07 15.54 -10.14
N GLU A 208 -12.36 14.26 -10.38
CA GLU A 208 -13.71 13.70 -10.25
C GLU A 208 -14.18 13.64 -8.79
N ASP A 209 -13.30 13.24 -7.87
CA ASP A 209 -13.61 13.18 -6.44
C ASP A 209 -13.82 14.58 -5.85
N ALA A 210 -13.01 15.57 -6.26
CA ALA A 210 -13.19 16.97 -5.85
C ALA A 210 -14.57 17.52 -6.26
N LYS A 211 -15.03 17.20 -7.48
CA LYS A 211 -16.38 17.60 -7.94
C LYS A 211 -17.49 16.96 -7.13
N LYS A 212 -17.38 15.66 -6.82
CA LYS A 212 -18.37 14.97 -5.98
C LYS A 212 -18.44 15.55 -4.56
N MET A 213 -17.30 15.95 -4.00
CA MET A 213 -17.26 16.61 -2.69
C MET A 213 -17.93 17.99 -2.72
N GLU A 214 -17.73 18.79 -3.77
CA GLU A 214 -18.44 20.07 -3.94
C GLU A 214 -19.96 19.88 -4.07
N GLU A 215 -20.41 18.87 -4.81
CA GLU A 215 -21.84 18.55 -4.97
C GLU A 215 -22.49 18.08 -3.66
N HIS A 216 -21.80 17.24 -2.86
CA HIS A 216 -22.31 16.74 -1.58
C HIS A 216 -22.39 17.82 -0.48
N HIS A 217 -21.57 18.87 -0.57
CA HIS A 217 -21.63 20.01 0.36
C HIS A 217 -22.85 20.91 0.10
N HIS A 218 -23.38 20.95 -1.13
CA HIS A 218 -24.56 21.76 -1.45
C HIS A 218 -25.90 21.13 -1.03
N GLU A 219 -25.98 19.82 -0.81
CA GLU A 219 -27.22 19.17 -0.36
C GLU A 219 -27.48 19.33 1.15
N HIS A 220 -26.43 19.53 1.97
CA HIS A 220 -26.59 19.69 3.42
C HIS A 220 -26.91 21.12 3.89
N ASP A 221 -26.74 22.13 3.03
CA ASP A 221 -27.06 23.52 3.38
C ASP A 221 -28.56 23.85 3.26
N HIS A 222 -29.39 22.93 2.77
CA HIS A 222 -30.83 23.16 2.56
C HIS A 222 -31.74 22.69 3.72
N ASP A 223 -31.22 22.03 4.76
CA ASP A 223 -32.03 21.47 5.87
C ASP A 223 -32.04 22.32 7.16
N HIS A 224 -31.57 23.58 7.10
CA HIS A 224 -31.61 24.50 8.24
C HIS A 224 -32.40 25.78 7.95
N GLU A 225 -33.64 25.67 7.49
CA GLU A 225 -34.59 26.79 7.55
C GLU A 225 -35.91 26.42 8.26
N HIS A 226 -36.08 27.06 9.41
CA HIS A 226 -37.33 27.40 10.10
C HIS A 226 -38.16 26.33 10.83
N HIS A 227 -37.92 26.21 12.14
CA HIS A 227 -39.01 26.14 13.12
C HIS A 227 -38.75 27.12 14.27
N HIS A 228 -39.10 28.39 14.07
CA HIS A 228 -39.45 29.27 15.18
C HIS A 228 -40.89 28.92 15.60
N HIS A 229 -41.03 28.27 16.75
CA HIS A 229 -42.31 28.16 17.43
C HIS A 229 -42.53 29.44 18.24
N ASP A 230 -43.46 30.27 17.78
CA ASP A 230 -44.06 31.32 18.60
C ASP A 230 -44.92 30.68 19.68
N HIS A 231 -44.70 31.09 20.93
CA HIS A 231 -45.54 30.81 22.07
C HIS A 231 -46.45 32.01 22.32
N GLU A 232 -47.77 31.80 22.22
CA GLU A 232 -48.79 32.49 23.00
C GLU A 232 -49.72 31.45 23.64
#